data_AF-A0A9Q0Q5K3-F1
#
_entry.id   AF-A0A9Q0Q5K3-F1
#
_cell.length_a   1.000
_cell.length_b   1.000
_cell.length_c   1.000
_cell.angle_alpha   90.00
_cell.angle_beta   90.00
_cell.angle_gamma   90.00
#
_symmetry.space_group_name_H-M   'P 1'
#
loop_
_entity.id
_entity.type
_entity.pdbx_description
1 polymer ?
#
loop_
_entity_poly.entity_id
_entity_poly.type
_entity_poly.pdbx_seq_one_letter_code
_entity_poly.pdbx_strand_id
1 'polypeptide(L)'
;MKSQKAITFLCFVGFIKGGKIGDCVSKPAAAAARKKEVVKRFSPPHQSPSAAAAVATKGHSGLLSSKSGQLAGNPNRMKGLFKSKPRTPADVVRQTRDLLIYVDQSSSSLSDSKREEKMVELAKNTRELKSILYGDSESEPVSEACAQLTQEFFRENTLRLLIICLPKLNLETRKDATQIFLDILIAGYENTDMALHYGVMLKECIRHQSVARYVLESPHVKKFFDYIQLPNFDISADAAATFKELLTRHKSTVAEFLSKNYDWFFAEFNLKLLESTNYITRRQSIKLLGDMLLDRSNAVVMTRYVSSRDNLRILMNLLRESSKSIQTEAFHVFKLFVANQHKPPDIVSILVANRSKLLRLLADFKLDKEDEQFEADKAQVVKEIASLE
;
A
#
# COMPACT_ATOMS: atom_id res chain seq x y z
N MET A 1 32.69 9.47 -1.07
CA MET A 1 31.45 9.23 -1.87
C MET A 1 30.37 8.37 -1.18
N LYS A 2 30.68 7.40 -0.29
CA LYS A 2 29.65 6.64 0.45
C LYS A 2 28.95 7.45 1.56
N SER A 3 29.61 8.45 2.14
CA SER A 3 29.09 9.27 3.25
C SER A 3 28.02 10.30 2.83
N GLN A 4 28.17 10.96 1.66
CA GLN A 4 27.22 11.99 1.20
C GLN A 4 25.82 11.41 0.90
N LYS A 5 25.74 10.21 0.31
CA LYS A 5 24.46 9.56 -0.04
C LYS A 5 23.66 9.16 1.19
N ALA A 6 24.33 8.74 2.26
CA ALA A 6 23.70 8.43 3.55
C ALA A 6 23.17 9.70 4.24
N ILE A 7 23.90 10.82 4.13
CA ILE A 7 23.49 12.10 4.74
C ILE A 7 22.25 12.67 4.02
N THR A 8 22.19 12.66 2.68
CA THR A 8 20.99 13.13 1.95
C THR A 8 19.78 12.25 2.24
N PHE A 9 19.98 10.94 2.38
CA PHE A 9 18.92 10.00 2.75
C PHE A 9 18.44 10.20 4.20
N LEU A 10 19.34 10.42 5.14
CA LEU A 10 19.02 10.76 6.54
C LEU A 10 18.32 12.12 6.66
N CYS A 11 18.69 13.10 5.84
CA CYS A 11 17.98 14.39 5.77
C CYS A 11 16.56 14.23 5.20
N PHE A 12 16.36 13.37 4.20
CA PHE A 12 15.03 13.02 3.68
C PHE A 12 14.16 12.36 4.77
N VAL A 13 14.72 11.40 5.51
CA VAL A 13 14.09 10.72 6.67
C VAL A 13 13.75 11.71 7.80
N GLY A 14 14.67 12.62 8.15
CA GLY A 14 14.46 13.64 9.18
C GLY A 14 13.38 14.66 8.79
N PHE A 15 13.27 14.98 7.50
CA PHE A 15 12.31 15.95 6.98
C PHE A 15 10.88 15.41 6.89
N ILE A 16 10.68 14.12 6.56
CA ILE A 16 9.36 13.47 6.58
C ILE A 16 8.73 13.49 7.98
N LYS A 17 9.54 13.62 9.05
CA LYS A 17 9.07 13.76 10.43
C LYS A 17 8.66 15.18 10.83
N GLY A 18 8.80 16.19 9.96
CA GLY A 18 8.54 17.59 10.33
C GLY A 18 9.49 18.15 11.39
N GLY A 19 10.63 17.51 11.62
CA GLY A 19 11.63 17.94 12.62
C GLY A 19 12.61 18.98 12.05
N LYS A 20 12.99 19.97 12.87
CA LYS A 20 14.10 20.88 12.55
C LYS A 20 15.41 20.09 12.58
N ILE A 21 16.38 20.51 11.75
CA ILE A 21 17.64 19.84 11.40
C ILE A 21 18.58 19.53 12.60
N GLY A 22 18.23 19.90 13.84
CA GLY A 22 19.10 19.81 15.02
C GLY A 22 19.06 18.51 15.84
N ASP A 23 18.03 17.67 15.75
CA ASP A 23 17.81 16.60 16.74
C ASP A 23 18.38 15.22 16.35
N CYS A 24 19.07 15.10 15.22
CA CYS A 24 19.57 13.80 14.72
C CYS A 24 20.89 13.33 15.33
N VAL A 25 21.45 14.04 16.33
CA VAL A 25 22.69 13.65 17.00
C VAL A 25 22.51 13.60 18.52
N SER A 26 21.73 12.63 19.02
CA SER A 26 21.98 12.06 20.35
C SER A 26 21.12 10.84 20.71
N LYS A 27 21.83 9.74 20.99
CA LYS A 27 21.54 8.59 21.87
C LYS A 27 20.65 7.42 21.36
N PRO A 28 21.26 6.23 21.20
CA PRO A 28 20.60 4.93 21.19
C PRO A 28 20.82 4.20 22.52
N ALA A 29 19.77 3.93 23.31
CA ALA A 29 19.70 2.82 24.29
C ALA A 29 18.44 2.96 25.16
N ALA A 30 17.36 2.24 24.81
CA ALA A 30 16.33 1.74 25.73
C ALA A 30 15.12 1.24 24.93
N ALA A 31 15.23 0.07 24.29
CA ALA A 31 14.06 -0.63 23.76
C ALA A 31 14.33 -2.14 23.67
N ALA A 32 14.80 -2.72 24.78
CA ALA A 32 14.95 -4.16 24.94
C ALA A 32 14.37 -4.58 26.29
N ALA A 33 13.05 -4.45 26.46
CA ALA A 33 12.30 -5.13 27.52
C ALA A 33 10.78 -5.00 27.28
N ARG A 34 10.15 -6.12 26.92
CA ARG A 34 8.75 -6.54 27.19
C ARG A 34 8.13 -7.26 25.99
N LYS A 35 8.31 -8.57 25.95
CA LYS A 35 7.28 -9.50 25.48
C LYS A 35 6.98 -10.46 26.64
N LYS A 36 5.86 -10.23 27.32
CA LYS A 36 5.12 -11.26 28.06
C LYS A 36 3.63 -10.99 27.86
N GLU A 37 2.99 -11.98 27.24
CA GLU A 37 1.74 -12.59 27.72
C GLU A 37 0.48 -11.71 27.77
N VAL A 38 -0.40 -11.84 26.76
CA VAL A 38 -1.86 -11.65 26.91
C VAL A 38 -2.59 -12.57 25.93
N VAL A 39 -3.08 -13.72 26.41
CA VAL A 39 -4.34 -14.30 25.93
C VAL A 39 -5.31 -14.22 27.11
N LYS A 40 -6.07 -13.14 27.18
CA LYS A 40 -7.28 -13.05 28.00
C LYS A 40 -8.40 -12.48 27.15
N ARG A 41 -9.43 -13.32 27.01
CA ARG A 41 -10.83 -13.10 26.64
C ARG A 41 -11.16 -11.68 26.12
N PHE A 42 -11.46 -11.58 24.83
CA PHE A 42 -12.14 -10.43 24.27
C PHE A 42 -13.65 -10.69 24.26
N SER A 43 -14.40 -9.91 25.04
CA SER A 43 -15.83 -9.70 24.84
C SER A 43 -16.02 -8.26 24.37
N PRO A 44 -16.78 -7.99 23.29
CA PRO A 44 -17.12 -6.63 22.87
C PRO A 44 -18.35 -6.10 23.64
N PRO A 45 -18.49 -4.77 23.87
CA PRO A 45 -19.72 -4.21 24.39
C PRO A 45 -20.78 -4.03 23.29
N HIS A 46 -22.04 -4.10 23.73
CA HIS A 46 -23.29 -4.04 22.97
C HIS A 46 -23.44 -2.83 22.04
N GLN A 47 -24.05 -3.05 20.87
CA GLN A 47 -24.64 -2.02 20.00
C GLN A 47 -26.18 -2.09 20.08
N SER A 48 -26.81 -0.92 20.08
CA SER A 48 -28.23 -0.70 19.78
C SER A 48 -28.38 0.56 18.90
N PRO A 49 -29.49 0.72 18.14
CA PRO A 49 -29.41 1.12 16.73
C PRO A 49 -29.88 2.55 16.37
N SER A 50 -29.41 2.99 15.19
CA SER A 50 -29.98 3.85 14.13
C SER A 50 -31.09 4.88 14.43
N ALA A 51 -30.93 6.07 13.83
CA ALA A 51 -32.04 6.83 13.27
C ALA A 51 -31.62 7.55 11.97
N ALA A 52 -32.37 7.26 10.90
CA ALA A 52 -32.34 7.99 9.62
C ALA A 52 -33.27 9.20 9.68
N ALA A 53 -32.94 10.26 8.94
CA ALA A 53 -33.92 11.29 8.56
C ALA A 53 -33.62 11.81 7.15
N ALA A 54 -34.52 11.48 6.24
CA ALA A 54 -34.68 12.14 4.95
C ALA A 54 -35.54 13.40 5.15
N VAL A 55 -35.20 14.50 4.46
CA VAL A 55 -36.18 15.54 4.12
C VAL A 55 -35.89 16.01 2.70
N ALA A 56 -36.94 15.97 1.89
CA ALA A 56 -36.98 16.39 0.51
C ALA A 56 -37.86 17.65 0.34
N THR A 57 -37.64 18.29 -0.81
CA THR A 57 -38.56 19.15 -1.59
C THR A 57 -38.81 20.60 -1.16
N LYS A 58 -38.49 21.54 -2.05
CA LYS A 58 -39.38 22.22 -3.04
C LYS A 58 -38.55 23.41 -3.58
N GLY A 59 -38.32 23.60 -4.87
CA GLY A 59 -39.24 23.53 -6.00
C GLY A 59 -39.78 24.94 -6.25
N HIS A 60 -39.40 25.58 -7.35
CA HIS A 60 -40.30 26.44 -8.14
C HIS A 60 -39.78 26.68 -9.56
N SER A 61 -40.76 26.60 -10.44
CA SER A 61 -40.71 26.49 -11.89
C SER A 61 -40.54 27.83 -12.59
N GLY A 62 -40.03 27.80 -13.82
CA GLY A 62 -40.04 28.94 -14.75
C GLY A 62 -39.86 28.44 -16.18
N LEU A 63 -40.98 28.39 -16.90
CA LEU A 63 -41.19 27.85 -18.24
C LEU A 63 -40.84 28.88 -19.35
N LEU A 64 -40.43 28.35 -20.50
CA LEU A 64 -40.55 28.89 -21.88
C LEU A 64 -39.68 30.09 -22.29
N SER A 65 -38.86 29.91 -23.33
CA SER A 65 -39.24 30.30 -24.70
C SER A 65 -38.10 30.11 -25.69
N SER A 66 -38.41 29.40 -26.77
CA SER A 66 -37.64 29.25 -28.00
C SER A 66 -37.68 30.54 -28.84
N LYS A 67 -36.53 31.03 -29.30
CA LYS A 67 -36.43 31.82 -30.54
C LYS A 67 -35.15 31.49 -31.32
N SER A 68 -35.38 30.95 -32.50
CA SER A 68 -34.48 30.90 -33.65
C SER A 68 -34.36 32.29 -34.29
N GLY A 69 -33.18 32.64 -34.83
CA GLY A 69 -33.02 33.85 -35.64
C GLY A 69 -31.57 34.34 -35.86
N GLN A 70 -30.99 33.91 -36.99
CA GLN A 70 -30.13 34.67 -37.92
C GLN A 70 -28.80 35.33 -37.49
N LEU A 71 -27.73 34.77 -38.08
CA LEU A 71 -26.72 35.42 -38.94
C LEU A 71 -26.37 36.89 -38.66
N ALA A 72 -25.19 37.10 -38.07
CA ALA A 72 -24.32 38.24 -38.37
C ALA A 72 -22.87 37.76 -38.37
N GLY A 73 -22.23 37.80 -39.54
CA GLY A 73 -20.82 37.49 -39.71
C GLY A 73 -19.94 38.48 -38.95
N ASN A 74 -19.02 37.96 -38.15
CA ASN A 74 -17.97 38.76 -37.51
C ASN A 74 -16.63 38.48 -38.22
N PRO A 75 -16.08 39.44 -38.98
CA PRO A 75 -14.82 39.27 -39.68
C PRO A 75 -13.68 39.58 -38.71
N ASN A 76 -13.30 38.61 -37.88
CA ASN A 76 -11.99 38.61 -37.24
C ASN A 76 -11.58 37.21 -36.81
N ARG A 77 -11.30 36.37 -37.80
CA ARG A 77 -10.79 35.01 -37.63
C ARG A 77 -9.39 34.90 -38.22
N MET A 78 -8.43 35.62 -37.66
CA MET A 78 -7.00 35.36 -37.87
C MET A 78 -6.19 35.71 -36.63
N LYS A 79 -6.14 34.79 -35.67
CA LYS A 79 -4.96 34.53 -34.80
C LYS A 79 -4.89 33.03 -34.48
N GLY A 80 -4.76 32.22 -35.54
CA GLY A 80 -4.19 30.88 -35.41
C GLY A 80 -2.68 31.00 -35.48
N LEU A 81 -2.04 31.25 -34.34
CA LEU A 81 -0.58 31.29 -34.21
C LEU A 81 -0.19 30.20 -33.21
N PHE A 82 0.22 29.06 -33.79
CA PHE A 82 0.89 27.93 -33.16
C PHE A 82 0.30 27.46 -31.82
N LYS A 83 -0.64 26.51 -31.86
CA LYS A 83 -0.76 25.58 -30.71
C LYS A 83 0.57 24.83 -30.64
N SER A 84 1.38 25.11 -29.63
CA SER A 84 2.59 24.34 -29.31
C SER A 84 2.25 22.86 -29.36
N LYS A 85 3.10 22.06 -30.02
CA LYS A 85 2.95 20.60 -30.06
C LYS A 85 2.66 20.08 -28.64
N PRO A 86 1.66 19.20 -28.44
CA PRO A 86 1.41 18.63 -27.12
C PRO A 86 2.71 18.00 -26.61
N ARG A 87 3.12 18.40 -25.39
CA ARG A 87 4.35 17.90 -24.77
C ARG A 87 4.18 16.41 -24.49
N THR A 88 5.17 15.61 -24.86
CA THR A 88 5.17 14.19 -24.51
C THR A 88 5.56 14.02 -23.03
N PRO A 89 5.23 12.88 -22.39
CA PRO A 89 5.69 12.62 -21.02
C PRO A 89 7.20 12.79 -20.86
N ALA A 90 7.99 12.33 -21.84
CA ALA A 90 9.44 12.50 -21.85
C ALA A 90 9.86 13.97 -21.89
N ASP A 91 9.18 14.82 -22.69
CA ASP A 91 9.48 16.26 -22.75
C ASP A 91 9.24 16.94 -21.40
N VAL A 92 8.16 16.59 -20.71
CA VAL A 92 7.85 17.13 -19.37
C VAL A 92 8.93 16.70 -18.36
N VAL A 93 9.40 15.46 -18.41
CA VAL A 93 10.49 14.97 -17.55
C VAL A 93 11.80 15.71 -17.83
N ARG A 94 12.16 15.92 -19.10
CA ARG A 94 13.37 16.67 -19.49
C ARG A 94 13.32 18.12 -19.04
N GLN A 95 12.20 18.81 -19.28
CA GLN A 95 12.04 20.19 -18.84
C GLN A 95 12.08 20.29 -17.31
N THR A 96 11.48 19.33 -16.60
CA THR A 96 11.58 19.24 -15.14
C THR A 96 13.03 19.07 -14.71
N ARG A 97 13.80 18.19 -15.36
CA ARG A 97 15.22 17.99 -15.07
C ARG A 97 16.03 19.28 -15.24
N ASP A 98 15.84 20.00 -16.34
CA ASP A 98 16.58 21.24 -16.61
C ASP A 98 16.31 22.30 -15.53
N LEU A 99 15.05 22.40 -15.07
CA LEU A 99 14.67 23.26 -13.96
C LEU A 99 15.28 22.79 -12.62
N LEU A 100 15.33 21.48 -12.37
CA LEU A 100 15.98 20.92 -11.18
C LEU A 100 17.49 21.18 -11.18
N ILE A 101 18.17 21.08 -12.33
CA ILE A 101 19.59 21.42 -12.47
C ILE A 101 19.80 22.89 -12.12
N TYR A 102 18.95 23.78 -12.62
CA TYR A 102 19.01 25.20 -12.31
C TYR A 102 18.82 25.48 -10.82
N VAL A 103 17.80 24.89 -10.18
CA VAL A 103 17.54 25.00 -8.74
C VAL A 103 18.67 24.38 -7.91
N ASP A 104 19.36 23.37 -8.45
CA ASP A 104 20.49 22.76 -7.74
C ASP A 104 21.70 23.70 -7.71
N GLN A 105 22.03 24.29 -8.86
CA GLN A 105 23.20 25.15 -9.09
C GLN A 105 23.08 26.55 -8.48
N SER A 106 21.87 27.03 -8.16
CA SER A 106 21.61 28.44 -7.80
C SER A 106 21.99 28.83 -6.36
N SER A 107 23.08 28.31 -5.79
CA SER A 107 23.52 28.66 -4.43
C SER A 107 24.29 29.99 -4.32
N SER A 108 24.68 30.67 -5.41
CA SER A 108 25.61 31.82 -5.27
C SER A 108 25.55 33.00 -6.26
N SER A 109 24.63 33.14 -7.22
CA SER A 109 24.82 34.21 -8.24
C SER A 109 23.61 34.81 -8.99
N LEU A 110 22.36 34.66 -8.54
CA LEU A 110 21.19 35.15 -9.30
C LEU A 110 20.25 36.04 -8.50
N SER A 111 19.63 37.01 -9.18
CA SER A 111 18.58 37.86 -8.62
C SER A 111 17.38 37.03 -8.18
N ASP A 112 16.85 37.28 -6.97
CA ASP A 112 15.75 36.51 -6.37
C ASP A 112 14.52 36.35 -7.30
N SER A 113 14.22 37.35 -8.14
CA SER A 113 13.09 37.33 -9.09
C SER A 113 13.19 36.21 -10.14
N LYS A 114 14.38 35.94 -10.71
CA LYS A 114 14.57 34.87 -11.70
C LYS A 114 14.49 33.49 -11.06
N ARG A 115 14.87 33.36 -9.79
CA ARG A 115 14.73 32.11 -9.03
C ARG A 115 13.26 31.81 -8.80
N GLU A 116 12.49 32.82 -8.38
CA GLU A 116 11.05 32.66 -8.14
C GLU A 116 10.30 32.21 -9.41
N GLU A 117 10.59 32.84 -10.56
CA GLU A 117 9.99 32.45 -11.85
C GLU A 117 10.26 30.96 -12.18
N LYS A 118 11.50 30.50 -11.98
CA LYS A 118 11.88 29.10 -12.24
C LYS A 118 11.26 28.13 -11.24
N MET A 119 11.05 28.56 -10.00
CA MET A 119 10.33 27.76 -9.01
C MET A 119 8.85 27.59 -9.36
N VAL A 120 8.21 28.64 -9.88
CA VAL A 120 6.83 28.58 -10.39
C VAL A 120 6.73 27.65 -11.59
N GLU A 121 7.68 27.72 -12.52
CA GLU A 121 7.74 26.83 -13.68
C GLU A 121 7.94 25.35 -13.25
N LEU A 122 8.81 25.11 -12.27
CA LEU A 122 9.05 23.79 -11.71
C LEU A 122 7.80 23.24 -11.01
N ALA A 123 7.08 24.07 -10.26
CA ALA A 123 5.81 23.70 -9.63
C ALA A 123 4.76 23.29 -10.68
N LYS A 124 4.67 24.05 -11.79
CA LYS A 124 3.77 23.73 -12.90
C LYS A 124 4.12 22.37 -13.54
N ASN A 125 5.38 22.13 -13.85
CA ASN A 125 5.79 20.85 -14.43
C ASN A 125 5.62 19.69 -13.45
N THR A 126 5.85 19.91 -12.16
CA THR A 126 5.60 18.88 -11.12
C THR A 126 4.13 18.49 -11.07
N ARG A 127 3.21 19.46 -11.16
CA ARG A 127 1.77 19.18 -11.26
C ARG A 127 1.39 18.43 -12.52
N GLU A 128 2.05 18.71 -13.64
CA GLU A 128 1.81 18.00 -14.91
C GLU A 128 2.36 16.57 -14.90
N LEU A 129 3.53 16.33 -14.30
CA LEU A 129 4.02 14.98 -14.05
C LEU A 129 3.02 14.18 -13.21
N LYS A 130 2.42 14.83 -12.21
CA LYS A 130 1.36 14.23 -11.40
C LYS A 130 0.11 13.94 -12.22
N SER A 131 -0.37 14.88 -13.05
CA SER A 131 -1.55 14.61 -13.89
C SER A 131 -1.32 13.48 -14.89
N ILE A 132 -0.08 13.27 -15.36
CA ILE A 132 0.24 12.09 -16.19
C ILE A 132 0.07 10.79 -15.39
N LEU A 133 0.55 10.76 -14.15
CA LEU A 133 0.51 9.57 -13.28
C LEU A 133 -0.89 9.25 -12.73
N TYR A 134 -1.72 10.27 -12.53
CA TYR A 134 -3.00 10.16 -11.82
C TYR A 134 -4.23 10.45 -12.68
N GLY A 135 -4.06 11.01 -13.87
CA GLY A 135 -5.15 11.61 -14.62
C GLY A 135 -5.52 13.00 -14.09
N ASP A 136 -6.57 13.56 -14.67
CA ASP A 136 -7.20 14.81 -14.25
C ASP A 136 -8.72 14.62 -14.05
N SER A 137 -9.49 15.70 -13.93
CA SER A 137 -10.95 15.60 -13.76
C SER A 137 -11.68 15.01 -14.97
N GLU A 138 -11.04 15.03 -16.14
CA GLU A 138 -11.64 14.67 -17.42
C GLU A 138 -11.11 13.35 -17.97
N SER A 139 -9.94 12.90 -17.52
CA SER A 139 -9.22 11.77 -18.11
C SER A 139 -8.50 10.90 -17.07
N GLU A 140 -8.61 9.58 -17.24
CA GLU A 140 -7.84 8.59 -16.48
C GLU A 140 -6.38 8.53 -16.96
N PRO A 141 -5.43 8.12 -16.09
CA PRO A 141 -4.02 8.02 -16.47
C PRO A 141 -3.80 6.95 -17.54
N VAL A 142 -3.09 7.32 -18.61
CA VAL A 142 -2.76 6.40 -19.71
C VAL A 142 -1.54 5.57 -19.32
N SER A 143 -1.70 4.24 -19.27
CA SER A 143 -0.64 3.31 -18.84
C SER A 143 0.67 3.48 -19.62
N GLU A 144 0.61 3.66 -20.94
CA GLU A 144 1.81 3.90 -21.78
C GLU A 144 2.51 5.22 -21.41
N ALA A 145 1.75 6.29 -21.14
CA ALA A 145 2.31 7.57 -20.76
C ALA A 145 3.01 7.51 -19.39
N CYS A 146 2.41 6.79 -18.43
CA CYS A 146 3.04 6.51 -17.13
C CYS A 146 4.36 5.74 -17.30
N ALA A 147 4.37 4.70 -18.14
CA ALA A 147 5.58 3.91 -18.40
C ALA A 147 6.68 4.76 -19.04
N GLN A 148 6.34 5.60 -20.03
CA GLN A 148 7.30 6.51 -20.67
C GLN A 148 7.88 7.53 -19.67
N LEU A 149 7.04 8.13 -18.82
CA LEU A 149 7.47 9.04 -17.76
C LEU A 149 8.45 8.34 -16.82
N THR A 150 8.08 7.17 -16.30
CA THR A 150 8.92 6.40 -15.38
C THR A 150 10.25 6.02 -16.03
N GLN A 151 10.23 5.58 -17.29
CA GLN A 151 11.44 5.24 -18.02
C GLN A 151 12.37 6.45 -18.20
N GLU A 152 11.83 7.62 -18.54
CA GLU A 152 12.64 8.83 -18.72
C GLU A 152 13.24 9.33 -17.39
N PHE A 153 12.53 9.14 -16.26
CA PHE A 153 13.06 9.38 -14.92
C PHE A 153 14.23 8.44 -14.55
N PHE A 154 14.30 7.26 -15.18
CA PHE A 154 15.36 6.28 -14.99
C PHE A 154 16.54 6.46 -15.96
N ARG A 155 16.30 6.95 -17.17
CA ARG A 155 17.36 7.12 -18.20
C ARG A 155 18.37 8.19 -17.84
N GLU A 156 17.90 9.30 -17.28
CA GLU A 156 18.75 10.43 -16.94
C GLU A 156 18.64 10.73 -15.45
N ASN A 157 19.67 11.34 -14.86
CA ASN A 157 19.82 11.57 -13.41
C ASN A 157 18.70 12.42 -12.74
N THR A 158 17.54 12.59 -13.37
CA THR A 158 16.34 13.28 -12.92
C THR A 158 15.90 12.82 -11.54
N LEU A 159 15.83 11.50 -11.27
CA LEU A 159 15.40 11.01 -9.95
C LEU A 159 16.33 11.49 -8.83
N ARG A 160 17.64 11.43 -9.05
CA ARG A 160 18.66 11.92 -8.11
C ARG A 160 18.53 13.43 -7.90
N LEU A 161 18.35 14.19 -8.98
CA LEU A 161 18.21 15.64 -8.93
C LEU A 161 16.93 16.06 -8.18
N LEU A 162 15.82 15.35 -8.40
CA LEU A 162 14.56 15.58 -7.70
C LEU A 162 14.77 15.45 -6.19
N ILE A 163 15.41 14.36 -5.74
CA ILE A 163 15.72 14.11 -4.32
C ILE A 163 16.59 15.23 -3.74
N ILE A 164 17.63 15.66 -4.45
CA ILE A 164 18.53 16.74 -4.00
C ILE A 164 17.77 18.07 -3.87
N CYS A 165 16.82 18.33 -4.75
CA CYS A 165 16.06 19.58 -4.78
C CYS A 165 14.88 19.60 -3.81
N LEU A 166 14.35 18.46 -3.34
CA LEU A 166 13.23 18.39 -2.38
C LEU A 166 13.29 19.42 -1.23
N PRO A 167 14.41 19.61 -0.50
CA PRO A 167 14.48 20.59 0.58
C PRO A 167 14.31 22.04 0.11
N LYS A 168 14.62 22.33 -1.16
CA LYS A 168 14.55 23.64 -1.80
C LYS A 168 13.15 23.99 -2.33
N LEU A 169 12.25 23.00 -2.45
CA LEU A 169 10.90 23.17 -2.98
C LEU A 169 9.93 23.78 -1.96
N ASN A 170 8.94 24.55 -2.39
CA ASN A 170 7.85 24.97 -1.50
C ASN A 170 7.03 23.75 -1.00
N LEU A 171 6.18 23.93 0.01
CA LEU A 171 5.49 22.83 0.69
C LEU A 171 4.64 21.97 -0.27
N GLU A 172 3.85 22.62 -1.13
CA GLU A 172 2.95 21.94 -2.06
C GLU A 172 3.72 21.16 -3.13
N THR A 173 4.69 21.80 -3.79
CA THR A 173 5.52 21.18 -4.83
C THR A 173 6.35 20.04 -4.25
N ARG A 174 6.82 20.19 -3.01
CA ARG A 174 7.57 19.13 -2.31
C ARG A 174 6.70 17.91 -2.03
N LYS A 175 5.43 18.13 -1.65
CA LYS A 175 4.47 17.04 -1.45
C LYS A 175 4.26 16.28 -2.75
N ASP A 176 3.99 16.98 -3.85
CA ASP A 176 3.78 16.37 -5.17
C ASP A 176 5.05 15.65 -5.67
N ALA A 177 6.22 16.27 -5.52
CA ALA A 177 7.51 15.66 -5.87
C ALA A 177 7.79 14.39 -5.05
N THR A 178 7.41 14.36 -3.77
CA THR A 178 7.55 13.16 -2.92
C THR A 178 6.61 12.05 -3.38
N GLN A 179 5.37 12.39 -3.76
CA GLN A 179 4.40 11.44 -4.32
C GLN A 179 4.93 10.82 -5.61
N ILE A 180 5.34 11.65 -6.58
CA ILE A 180 5.95 11.22 -7.85
C ILE A 180 7.17 10.32 -7.59
N PHE A 181 8.04 10.71 -6.65
CA PHE A 181 9.20 9.91 -6.28
C PHE A 181 8.81 8.51 -5.80
N LEU A 182 7.84 8.40 -4.90
CA LEU A 182 7.37 7.11 -4.40
C LEU A 182 6.72 6.25 -5.49
N ASP A 183 5.95 6.87 -6.38
CA ASP A 183 5.30 6.17 -7.50
C ASP A 183 6.33 5.57 -8.45
N ILE A 184 7.40 6.33 -8.73
CA ILE A 184 8.53 5.87 -9.54
C ILE A 184 9.26 4.73 -8.84
N LEU A 185 9.49 4.80 -7.51
CA LEU A 185 10.11 3.69 -6.78
C LEU A 185 9.28 2.41 -6.85
N ILE A 186 7.94 2.51 -6.76
CA ILE A 186 7.05 1.35 -6.84
C ILE A 186 7.04 0.78 -8.26
N ALA A 187 6.89 1.62 -9.28
CA ALA A 187 6.97 1.20 -10.68
C ALA A 187 8.35 0.63 -11.06
N GLY A 188 9.40 1.00 -10.32
CA GLY A 188 10.76 0.50 -10.49
C GLY A 188 10.91 -1.01 -10.38
N TYR A 189 9.97 -1.73 -9.75
CA TYR A 189 9.96 -3.20 -9.74
C TYR A 189 9.80 -3.81 -11.15
N GLU A 190 9.26 -3.05 -12.12
CA GLU A 190 9.13 -3.47 -13.52
C GLU A 190 10.47 -3.37 -14.29
N ASN A 191 11.46 -2.66 -13.74
CA ASN A 191 12.81 -2.56 -14.29
C ASN A 191 13.75 -3.55 -13.60
N THR A 192 13.95 -4.72 -14.20
CA THR A 192 14.70 -5.83 -13.60
C THR A 192 16.13 -5.48 -13.18
N ASP A 193 16.80 -4.58 -13.90
CA ASP A 193 18.21 -4.25 -13.65
C ASP A 193 18.39 -3.43 -12.37
N MET A 194 17.38 -2.64 -12.00
CA MET A 194 17.44 -1.68 -10.89
C MET A 194 16.38 -1.92 -9.81
N ALA A 195 15.50 -2.90 -10.00
CA ALA A 195 14.36 -3.20 -9.10
C ALA A 195 14.79 -3.32 -7.63
N LEU A 196 15.87 -4.03 -7.33
CA LEU A 196 16.35 -4.21 -5.96
C LEU A 196 16.84 -2.89 -5.33
N HIS A 197 17.43 -1.99 -6.13
CA HIS A 197 17.82 -0.68 -5.65
C HIS A 197 16.59 0.18 -5.29
N TYR A 198 15.55 0.12 -6.12
CA TYR A 198 14.28 0.81 -5.84
C TYR A 198 13.55 0.22 -4.64
N GLY A 199 13.51 -1.11 -4.53
CA GLY A 199 12.93 -1.82 -3.39
C GLY A 199 13.58 -1.44 -2.06
N VAL A 200 14.91 -1.38 -2.01
CA VAL A 200 15.65 -0.92 -0.82
C VAL A 200 15.30 0.54 -0.45
N MET A 201 15.28 1.44 -1.43
CA MET A 201 14.90 2.85 -1.17
C MET A 201 13.46 2.95 -0.68
N LEU A 202 12.53 2.23 -1.31
CA LEU A 202 11.13 2.23 -0.94
C LEU A 202 10.93 1.70 0.49
N LYS A 203 11.58 0.58 0.85
CA LYS A 203 11.54 0.01 2.20
C LYS A 203 11.98 1.00 3.26
N GLU A 204 13.04 1.76 3.00
CA GLU A 204 13.45 2.79 3.95
C GLU A 204 12.47 3.97 4.01
N CYS A 205 11.81 4.34 2.89
CA CYS A 205 10.79 5.38 2.88
C CYS A 205 9.53 5.00 3.69
N ILE A 206 9.04 3.76 3.55
CA ILE A 206 7.83 3.27 4.24
C ILE A 206 8.03 3.09 5.75
N ARG A 207 9.26 3.23 6.27
CA ARG A 207 9.50 3.35 7.72
C ARG A 207 8.82 4.59 8.31
N HIS A 208 8.46 5.56 7.49
CA HIS A 208 7.67 6.71 7.88
C HIS A 208 6.18 6.46 7.69
N GLN A 209 5.39 6.72 8.74
CA GLN A 209 3.95 6.47 8.73
C GLN A 209 3.21 7.26 7.65
N SER A 210 3.60 8.52 7.40
CA SER A 210 3.00 9.36 6.36
C SER A 210 3.21 8.79 4.96
N VAL A 211 4.40 8.25 4.68
CA VAL A 211 4.71 7.57 3.41
C VAL A 211 3.97 6.26 3.30
N ALA A 212 4.02 5.41 4.33
CA ALA A 212 3.31 4.13 4.31
C ALA A 212 1.80 4.32 4.12
N ARG A 213 1.20 5.32 4.79
CA ARG A 213 -0.20 5.71 4.59
C ARG A 213 -0.47 6.06 3.13
N TYR A 214 0.36 6.92 2.54
CA TYR A 214 0.22 7.30 1.14
C TYR A 214 0.26 6.07 0.21
N VAL A 215 1.23 5.16 0.40
CA VAL A 215 1.34 3.96 -0.45
C VAL A 215 0.12 3.07 -0.29
N LEU A 216 -0.34 2.83 0.94
CA LEU A 216 -1.53 2.00 1.22
C LEU A 216 -2.81 2.60 0.65
N GLU A 217 -2.98 3.92 0.68
CA GLU A 217 -4.17 4.61 0.15
C GLU A 217 -4.12 4.81 -1.37
N SER A 218 -2.96 4.60 -2.00
CA SER A 218 -2.79 4.73 -3.45
C SER A 218 -3.18 3.46 -4.21
N PRO A 219 -3.52 3.56 -5.51
CA PRO A 219 -3.72 2.40 -6.38
C PRO A 219 -2.49 1.47 -6.46
N HIS A 220 -1.29 1.98 -6.16
CA HIS A 220 -0.04 1.23 -6.27
C HIS A 220 0.05 0.05 -5.31
N VAL A 221 -0.70 0.05 -4.20
CA VAL A 221 -0.75 -1.10 -3.29
C VAL A 221 -1.17 -2.38 -4.01
N LYS A 222 -2.02 -2.27 -5.04
CA LYS A 222 -2.48 -3.42 -5.83
C LYS A 222 -1.36 -4.04 -6.66
N LYS A 223 -0.39 -3.25 -7.11
CA LYS A 223 0.73 -3.75 -7.92
C LYS A 223 1.59 -4.76 -7.16
N PHE A 224 1.64 -4.68 -5.82
CA PHE A 224 2.38 -5.64 -5.02
C PHE A 224 1.87 -7.08 -5.16
N PHE A 225 0.57 -7.30 -5.41
CA PHE A 225 0.06 -8.65 -5.65
C PHE A 225 0.67 -9.29 -6.92
N ASP A 226 1.03 -8.47 -7.90
CA ASP A 226 1.66 -8.92 -9.13
C ASP A 226 3.20 -8.97 -8.96
N TYR A 227 3.81 -7.98 -8.30
CA TYR A 227 5.26 -7.94 -8.06
C TYR A 227 5.77 -9.11 -7.20
N ILE A 228 4.98 -9.55 -6.21
CA ILE A 228 5.28 -10.71 -5.35
C ILE A 228 5.31 -12.03 -6.16
N GLN A 229 4.73 -12.02 -7.36
CA GLN A 229 4.63 -13.20 -8.23
C GLN A 229 5.52 -13.09 -9.46
N LEU A 230 6.42 -12.10 -9.52
CA LEU A 230 7.40 -11.98 -10.60
C LEU A 230 8.30 -13.22 -10.68
N PRO A 231 8.69 -13.62 -11.90
CA PRO A 231 9.50 -14.83 -12.09
C PRO A 231 10.91 -14.70 -11.51
N ASN A 232 11.43 -13.47 -11.38
CA ASN A 232 12.70 -13.23 -10.72
C ASN A 232 12.52 -13.36 -9.19
N PHE A 233 13.18 -14.35 -8.59
CA PHE A 233 13.07 -14.66 -7.18
C PHE A 233 13.54 -13.52 -6.26
N ASP A 234 14.67 -12.88 -6.56
CA ASP A 234 15.19 -11.81 -5.71
C ASP A 234 14.25 -10.60 -5.70
N ILE A 235 13.70 -10.24 -6.87
CA ILE A 235 12.76 -9.13 -7.01
C ILE A 235 11.43 -9.44 -6.32
N SER A 236 10.86 -10.63 -6.54
CA SER A 236 9.60 -11.04 -5.91
C SER A 236 9.73 -11.17 -4.38
N ALA A 237 10.86 -11.68 -3.88
CA ALA A 237 11.15 -11.74 -2.45
C ALA A 237 11.30 -10.34 -1.83
N ASP A 238 11.95 -9.40 -2.53
CA ASP A 238 12.07 -8.00 -2.09
C ASP A 238 10.70 -7.30 -2.04
N ALA A 239 9.86 -7.52 -3.07
CA ALA A 239 8.50 -7.01 -3.14
C ALA A 239 7.64 -7.57 -1.99
N ALA A 240 7.74 -8.87 -1.71
CA ALA A 240 7.03 -9.52 -0.61
C ALA A 240 7.47 -8.98 0.75
N ALA A 241 8.77 -8.76 0.95
CA ALA A 241 9.30 -8.16 2.17
C ALA A 241 8.79 -6.72 2.36
N THR A 242 8.77 -5.93 1.28
CA THR A 242 8.25 -4.56 1.27
C THR A 242 6.76 -4.52 1.59
N PHE A 243 5.97 -5.38 0.96
CA PHE A 243 4.53 -5.51 1.19
C PHE A 243 4.22 -5.95 2.62
N LYS A 244 4.99 -6.92 3.16
CA LYS A 244 4.91 -7.31 4.57
C LYS A 244 5.21 -6.14 5.49
N GLU A 245 6.26 -5.36 5.22
CA GLU A 245 6.61 -4.20 6.04
C GLU A 245 5.50 -3.14 6.03
N LEU A 246 4.95 -2.84 4.84
CA LEU A 246 3.79 -1.95 4.68
C LEU A 246 2.59 -2.39 5.54
N LEU A 247 2.28 -3.68 5.53
CA LEU A 247 1.11 -4.25 6.20
C LEU A 247 1.33 -4.60 7.68
N THR A 248 2.53 -4.42 8.22
CA THR A 248 2.80 -4.85 9.62
C THR A 248 3.51 -3.80 10.47
N ARG A 249 4.11 -2.76 9.88
CA ARG A 249 4.87 -1.75 10.63
C ARG A 249 3.97 -0.78 11.41
N HIS A 250 3.10 -0.04 10.71
CA HIS A 250 2.34 1.08 11.28
C HIS A 250 0.93 0.64 11.68
N LYS A 251 0.81 0.06 12.87
CA LYS A 251 -0.38 -0.69 13.32
C LYS A 251 -1.72 0.04 13.12
N SER A 252 -1.81 1.31 13.53
CA SER A 252 -3.05 2.09 13.39
C SER A 252 -3.40 2.38 11.93
N THR A 253 -2.43 2.77 11.11
CA THR A 253 -2.63 3.02 9.67
C THR A 253 -3.04 1.75 8.93
N VAL A 254 -2.43 0.61 9.25
CA VAL A 254 -2.79 -0.68 8.65
C VAL A 254 -4.21 -1.09 9.05
N ALA A 255 -4.56 -0.97 10.33
CA ALA A 255 -5.89 -1.32 10.81
C ALA A 255 -6.99 -0.48 10.16
N GLU A 256 -6.76 0.83 10.03
CA GLU A 256 -7.63 1.76 9.31
C GLU A 256 -7.77 1.33 7.83
N PHE A 257 -6.64 1.10 7.16
CA PHE A 257 -6.62 0.66 5.76
C PHE A 257 -7.39 -0.65 5.56
N LEU A 258 -7.07 -1.71 6.30
CA LEU A 258 -7.69 -3.03 6.17
C LEU A 258 -9.19 -3.01 6.49
N SER A 259 -9.60 -2.20 7.47
CA SER A 259 -11.02 -2.07 7.82
C SER A 259 -11.81 -1.38 6.70
N LYS A 260 -11.26 -0.30 6.14
CA LYS A 260 -11.88 0.46 5.04
C LYS A 260 -11.92 -0.31 3.71
N ASN A 261 -10.90 -1.14 3.47
CA ASN A 261 -10.65 -1.78 2.18
C ASN A 261 -10.86 -3.30 2.21
N TYR A 262 -11.52 -3.80 3.24
CA TYR A 262 -11.61 -5.22 3.57
C TYR A 262 -11.97 -6.11 2.37
N ASP A 263 -13.08 -5.78 1.69
CA ASP A 263 -13.69 -6.66 0.69
C ASP A 263 -12.77 -6.88 -0.51
N TRP A 264 -12.28 -5.80 -1.13
CA TRP A 264 -11.38 -5.95 -2.29
C TRP A 264 -10.01 -6.47 -1.87
N PHE A 265 -9.47 -6.04 -0.70
CA PHE A 265 -8.13 -6.42 -0.29
C PHE A 265 -8.05 -7.93 -0.03
N PHE A 266 -8.98 -8.48 0.76
CA PHE A 266 -8.96 -9.90 1.06
C PHE A 266 -9.42 -10.76 -0.12
N ALA A 267 -10.28 -10.26 -1.01
CA ALA A 267 -10.56 -10.96 -2.27
C ALA A 267 -9.29 -11.15 -3.10
N GLU A 268 -8.51 -10.08 -3.34
CA GLU A 268 -7.25 -10.13 -4.07
C GLU A 268 -6.18 -10.94 -3.32
N PHE A 269 -6.04 -10.74 -2.01
CA PHE A 269 -5.08 -11.46 -1.18
C PHE A 269 -5.32 -12.97 -1.20
N ASN A 270 -6.57 -13.39 -1.07
CA ASN A 270 -6.94 -14.80 -1.10
C ASN A 270 -6.67 -15.40 -2.48
N LEU A 271 -7.23 -14.79 -3.52
CA LEU A 271 -7.17 -15.30 -4.89
C LEU A 271 -5.73 -15.31 -5.44
N LYS A 272 -5.01 -14.20 -5.30
CA LYS A 272 -3.69 -14.03 -5.90
C LYS A 272 -2.56 -14.63 -5.06
N LEU A 273 -2.71 -14.71 -3.74
CA LEU A 273 -1.59 -15.10 -2.86
C LEU A 273 -1.82 -16.41 -2.11
N LEU A 274 -2.95 -16.57 -1.41
CA LEU A 274 -3.23 -17.80 -0.66
C LEU A 274 -3.52 -18.99 -1.58
N GLU A 275 -4.20 -18.74 -2.68
CA GLU A 275 -4.51 -19.74 -3.71
C GLU A 275 -3.47 -19.76 -4.85
N SER A 276 -2.38 -19.00 -4.73
CA SER A 276 -1.28 -19.00 -5.70
C SER A 276 -0.71 -20.41 -5.88
N THR A 277 -0.35 -20.77 -7.11
CA THR A 277 0.35 -22.04 -7.41
C THR A 277 1.80 -22.03 -6.92
N ASN A 278 2.38 -20.84 -6.72
CA ASN A 278 3.74 -20.68 -6.22
C ASN A 278 3.83 -21.02 -4.72
N TYR A 279 4.59 -22.07 -4.41
CA TYR A 279 4.82 -22.55 -3.04
C TYR A 279 5.31 -21.45 -2.09
N ILE A 280 6.29 -20.66 -2.52
CA ILE A 280 6.92 -19.63 -1.67
C ILE A 280 5.92 -18.51 -1.41
N THR A 281 5.23 -18.03 -2.45
CA THR A 281 4.18 -17.01 -2.34
C THR A 281 3.10 -17.46 -1.37
N ARG A 282 2.57 -18.68 -1.54
CA ARG A 282 1.53 -19.24 -0.68
C ARG A 282 1.99 -19.30 0.77
N ARG A 283 3.15 -19.91 1.04
CA ARG A 283 3.71 -20.03 2.40
C ARG A 283 3.90 -18.68 3.09
N GLN A 284 4.53 -17.72 2.42
CA GLN A 284 4.80 -16.39 3.01
C GLN A 284 3.52 -15.59 3.23
N SER A 285 2.53 -15.75 2.36
CA SER A 285 1.26 -15.02 2.45
C SER A 285 0.38 -15.56 3.57
N ILE A 286 0.38 -16.88 3.84
CA ILE A 286 -0.29 -17.44 5.01
C ILE A 286 0.34 -16.91 6.30
N LYS A 287 1.67 -16.86 6.36
CA LYS A 287 2.40 -16.27 7.50
C LYS A 287 2.03 -14.81 7.70
N LEU A 288 2.01 -14.02 6.62
CA LEU A 288 1.61 -12.62 6.65
C LEU A 288 0.15 -12.44 7.09
N LEU A 289 -0.75 -13.31 6.64
CA LEU A 289 -2.15 -13.32 7.09
C LEU A 289 -2.21 -13.53 8.61
N GLY A 290 -1.48 -14.51 9.14
CA GLY A 290 -1.35 -14.72 10.58
C GLY A 290 -0.83 -13.48 11.32
N ASP A 291 0.25 -12.89 10.83
CA ASP A 291 0.85 -11.67 11.39
C ASP A 291 -0.16 -10.50 11.42
N MET A 292 -0.98 -10.34 10.37
CA MET A 292 -2.01 -9.30 10.29
C MET A 292 -3.18 -9.58 11.25
N LEU A 293 -3.74 -10.80 11.25
CA LEU A 293 -4.93 -11.10 12.04
C LEU A 293 -4.66 -11.19 13.55
N LEU A 294 -3.45 -11.56 13.95
CA LEU A 294 -3.04 -11.63 15.37
C LEU A 294 -2.69 -10.26 15.97
N ASP A 295 -2.57 -9.22 15.16
CA ASP A 295 -2.32 -7.88 15.67
C ASP A 295 -3.56 -7.33 16.37
N ARG A 296 -3.40 -6.88 17.62
CA ARG A 296 -4.50 -6.33 18.44
C ARG A 296 -5.20 -5.14 17.78
N SER A 297 -4.50 -4.34 16.98
CA SER A 297 -5.11 -3.20 16.27
C SER A 297 -6.05 -3.67 15.16
N ASN A 298 -5.88 -4.90 14.67
CA ASN A 298 -6.70 -5.50 13.62
C ASN A 298 -7.85 -6.37 14.18
N ALA A 299 -8.21 -6.27 15.46
CA ALA A 299 -9.22 -7.13 16.09
C ALA A 299 -10.55 -7.15 15.32
N VAL A 300 -11.03 -6.01 14.84
CA VAL A 300 -12.27 -5.91 14.03
C VAL A 300 -12.13 -6.66 12.71
N VAL A 301 -11.00 -6.48 12.02
CA VAL A 301 -10.68 -7.17 10.76
C VAL A 301 -10.57 -8.67 10.98
N MET A 302 -9.91 -9.09 12.07
CA MET A 302 -9.77 -10.49 12.45
C MET A 302 -11.13 -11.13 12.67
N THR A 303 -11.99 -10.53 13.50
CA THR A 303 -13.34 -11.05 13.76
C THR A 303 -14.17 -11.17 12.50
N ARG A 304 -14.05 -10.22 11.56
CA ARG A 304 -14.72 -10.30 10.25
C ARG A 304 -14.14 -11.45 9.41
N TYR A 305 -12.82 -11.62 9.39
CA TYR A 305 -12.14 -12.66 8.61
C TYR A 305 -12.48 -14.07 9.08
N VAL A 306 -12.46 -14.32 10.39
CA VAL A 306 -12.74 -15.65 10.97
C VAL A 306 -14.22 -16.01 11.02
N SER A 307 -15.08 -15.08 10.60
CA SER A 307 -16.53 -15.28 10.46
C SER A 307 -16.94 -15.57 9.01
N SER A 308 -16.00 -15.65 8.07
CA SER A 308 -16.29 -15.92 6.65
C SER A 308 -16.11 -17.40 6.32
N ARG A 309 -17.18 -18.01 5.79
CA ARG A 309 -17.19 -19.38 5.26
C ARG A 309 -16.15 -19.60 4.17
N ASP A 310 -15.99 -18.66 3.24
CA ASP A 310 -15.05 -18.80 2.13
C ASP A 310 -13.61 -18.78 2.63
N ASN A 311 -13.30 -17.89 3.57
CA ASN A 311 -11.99 -17.85 4.21
C ASN A 311 -11.69 -19.16 4.97
N LEU A 312 -12.67 -19.72 5.71
CA LEU A 312 -12.50 -21.00 6.37
C LEU A 312 -12.18 -22.11 5.36
N ARG A 313 -12.90 -22.15 4.24
CA ARG A 313 -12.69 -23.16 3.20
C ARG A 313 -11.27 -23.11 2.62
N ILE A 314 -10.76 -21.91 2.33
CA ILE A 314 -9.37 -21.73 1.87
C ILE A 314 -8.40 -22.30 2.90
N LEU A 315 -8.55 -21.93 4.18
CA LEU A 315 -7.66 -22.38 5.24
C LEU A 315 -7.73 -23.90 5.49
N MET A 316 -8.93 -24.50 5.40
CA MET A 316 -9.10 -25.95 5.49
C MET A 316 -8.46 -26.70 4.31
N ASN A 317 -8.44 -26.10 3.11
CA ASN A 317 -7.71 -26.67 1.97
C ASN A 317 -6.19 -26.57 2.20
N LEU A 318 -5.70 -25.44 2.69
CA LEU A 318 -4.27 -25.24 3.02
C LEU A 318 -3.77 -26.19 4.11
N LEU A 319 -4.62 -26.55 5.08
CA LEU A 319 -4.31 -27.58 6.08
C LEU A 319 -4.11 -28.98 5.49
N ARG A 320 -4.60 -29.23 4.27
CA ARG A 320 -4.48 -30.52 3.57
C ARG A 320 -3.33 -30.57 2.58
N GLU A 321 -2.59 -29.47 2.42
CA GLU A 321 -1.44 -29.40 1.53
C GLU A 321 -0.35 -30.40 1.94
N SER A 322 0.41 -30.93 0.98
CA SER A 322 1.47 -31.90 1.27
C SER A 322 2.65 -31.30 2.06
N SER A 323 2.88 -29.98 1.92
CA SER A 323 3.96 -29.29 2.61
C SER A 323 3.64 -29.05 4.08
N LYS A 324 4.43 -29.69 4.97
CA LYS A 324 4.35 -29.47 6.42
C LYS A 324 4.46 -28.01 6.80
N SER A 325 5.33 -27.24 6.14
CA SER A 325 5.47 -25.83 6.47
C SER A 325 4.24 -25.00 6.11
N ILE A 326 3.51 -25.33 5.04
CA ILE A 326 2.24 -24.68 4.72
C ILE A 326 1.17 -25.10 5.73
N GLN A 327 1.10 -26.39 6.07
CA GLN A 327 0.17 -26.90 7.09
C GLN A 327 0.35 -26.17 8.42
N THR A 328 1.60 -25.94 8.86
CA THR A 328 1.90 -25.26 10.14
C THR A 328 1.44 -23.82 10.14
N GLU A 329 1.76 -23.04 9.10
CA GLU A 329 1.32 -21.64 9.01
C GLU A 329 -0.20 -21.56 8.86
N ALA A 330 -0.82 -22.48 8.11
CA ALA A 330 -2.28 -22.55 7.96
C ALA A 330 -2.97 -22.88 9.30
N PHE A 331 -2.37 -23.74 10.11
CA PHE A 331 -2.87 -24.06 11.45
C PHE A 331 -2.90 -22.83 12.36
N HIS A 332 -1.87 -21.99 12.32
CA HIS A 332 -1.82 -20.77 13.14
C HIS A 332 -2.95 -19.78 12.81
N VAL A 333 -3.46 -19.78 11.58
CA VAL A 333 -4.62 -18.98 11.18
C VAL A 333 -5.93 -19.73 11.45
N PHE A 334 -5.99 -21.03 11.14
CA PHE A 334 -7.18 -21.87 11.34
C PHE A 334 -7.60 -21.91 12.82
N LYS A 335 -6.66 -21.95 13.76
CA LYS A 335 -6.97 -21.91 15.19
C LYS A 335 -7.79 -20.68 15.59
N LEU A 336 -7.70 -19.57 14.85
CA LEU A 336 -8.49 -18.36 15.11
C LEU A 336 -9.97 -18.55 14.80
N PHE A 337 -10.30 -19.33 13.76
CA PHE A 337 -11.69 -19.72 13.46
C PHE A 337 -12.28 -20.57 14.58
N VAL A 338 -11.49 -21.54 15.06
CA VAL A 338 -11.89 -22.43 16.15
C VAL A 338 -11.95 -21.70 17.48
N ALA A 339 -11.07 -20.73 17.72
CA ALA A 339 -11.07 -19.94 18.95
C ALA A 339 -12.13 -18.80 18.98
N ASN A 340 -12.76 -18.48 17.86
CA ASN A 340 -13.78 -17.44 17.81
C ASN A 340 -14.96 -17.80 18.75
N GLN A 341 -15.29 -16.95 19.71
CA GLN A 341 -16.39 -17.22 20.65
C GLN A 341 -17.77 -17.00 20.03
N HIS A 342 -17.85 -16.18 18.99
CA HIS A 342 -19.07 -15.85 18.27
C HIS A 342 -19.02 -16.43 16.85
N LYS A 343 -18.81 -17.75 16.76
CA LYS A 343 -18.75 -18.45 15.47
C LYS A 343 -20.12 -18.35 14.78
N PRO A 344 -20.19 -17.88 13.53
CA PRO A 344 -21.40 -17.97 12.73
C PRO A 344 -21.89 -19.43 12.57
N PRO A 345 -23.22 -19.67 12.45
CA PRO A 345 -23.77 -21.03 12.33
C PRO A 345 -23.24 -21.84 11.14
N ASP A 346 -22.92 -21.17 10.03
CA ASP A 346 -22.32 -21.80 8.85
C ASP A 346 -20.88 -22.27 9.10
N ILE A 347 -20.09 -21.51 9.86
CA ILE A 347 -18.76 -21.93 10.34
C ILE A 347 -18.88 -23.15 11.24
N VAL A 348 -19.80 -23.13 12.21
CA VAL A 348 -20.05 -24.27 13.11
C VAL A 348 -20.46 -25.50 12.28
N SER A 349 -21.42 -25.36 11.38
CA SER A 349 -21.90 -26.43 10.51
C SER A 349 -20.76 -27.08 9.70
N ILE A 350 -19.85 -26.28 9.14
CA ILE A 350 -18.68 -26.79 8.40
C ILE A 350 -17.73 -27.59 9.32
N LEU A 351 -17.44 -27.07 10.51
CA LEU A 351 -16.56 -27.75 11.47
C LEU A 351 -17.18 -29.06 11.98
N VAL A 352 -18.48 -29.07 12.26
CA VAL A 352 -19.23 -30.26 12.68
C VAL A 352 -19.27 -31.31 11.56
N ALA A 353 -19.63 -30.91 10.34
CA ALA A 353 -19.69 -31.81 9.18
C ALA A 353 -18.34 -32.46 8.85
N ASN A 354 -17.22 -31.82 9.21
CA ASN A 354 -15.87 -32.32 8.96
C ASN A 354 -15.15 -32.82 10.23
N ARG A 355 -15.84 -32.92 11.38
CA ARG A 355 -15.26 -33.17 12.70
C ARG A 355 -14.33 -34.37 12.72
N SER A 356 -14.80 -35.55 12.31
CA SER A 356 -14.00 -36.78 12.36
C SER A 356 -12.74 -36.70 11.48
N LYS A 357 -12.83 -36.01 10.33
CA LYS A 357 -11.69 -35.83 9.42
C LYS A 357 -10.68 -34.83 9.97
N LEU A 358 -11.15 -33.73 10.55
CA LEU A 358 -10.31 -32.70 11.19
C LEU A 358 -9.57 -33.27 12.40
N LEU A 359 -10.26 -34.00 13.27
CA LEU A 359 -9.64 -34.61 14.46
C LEU A 359 -8.56 -35.62 14.06
N ARG A 360 -8.80 -36.44 13.03
CA ARG A 360 -7.79 -37.36 12.50
C ARG A 360 -6.59 -36.60 11.93
N LEU A 361 -6.84 -35.60 11.08
CA LEU A 361 -5.79 -34.76 10.50
C LEU A 361 -4.91 -34.11 11.57
N LEU A 362 -5.50 -33.57 12.63
CA LEU A 362 -4.78 -32.92 13.72
C LEU A 362 -4.02 -33.91 14.61
N ALA A 363 -4.55 -35.12 14.83
CA ALA A 363 -3.85 -36.17 15.57
C ALA A 363 -2.57 -36.63 14.84
N ASP A 364 -2.63 -36.74 13.51
CA ASP A 364 -1.50 -37.10 12.67
C ASP A 364 -0.54 -35.91 12.41
N PHE A 365 -0.94 -34.70 12.81
CA PHE A 365 -0.13 -33.51 12.60
C PHE A 365 0.94 -33.38 13.70
N LYS A 366 2.15 -33.81 13.35
CA LYS A 366 3.37 -33.65 14.16
C LYS A 366 4.36 -32.71 13.47
N LEU A 367 5.06 -31.91 14.27
CA LEU A 367 6.19 -31.11 13.82
C LEU A 367 7.49 -31.90 13.95
N ASP A 368 8.49 -31.57 13.12
CA ASP A 368 9.80 -32.22 13.14
C ASP A 368 10.61 -31.87 14.41
N LYS A 369 10.27 -30.76 15.07
CA LYS A 369 10.87 -30.29 16.31
C LYS A 369 9.80 -30.12 17.37
N GLU A 370 10.16 -30.42 18.61
CA GLU A 370 9.28 -30.17 19.75
C GLU A 370 9.01 -28.66 19.86
N ASP A 371 7.71 -28.32 19.80
CA ASP A 371 7.19 -26.98 20.00
C ASP A 371 6.01 -27.10 20.97
N GLU A 372 6.28 -26.88 22.25
CA GLU A 372 5.29 -27.01 23.32
C GLU A 372 4.09 -26.08 23.11
N GLN A 373 4.32 -24.88 22.57
CA GLN A 373 3.25 -23.92 22.31
C GLN A 373 2.34 -24.42 21.19
N PHE A 374 2.92 -24.96 20.13
CA PHE A 374 2.15 -25.54 19.04
C PHE A 374 1.31 -26.73 19.52
N GLU A 375 1.88 -27.64 20.31
CA GLU A 375 1.16 -28.79 20.85
C GLU A 375 0.03 -28.37 21.80
N ALA A 376 0.24 -27.35 22.64
CA ALA A 376 -0.79 -26.78 23.49
C ALA A 376 -1.94 -26.15 22.68
N ASP A 377 -1.61 -25.35 21.65
CA ASP A 377 -2.59 -24.77 20.74
C ASP A 377 -3.39 -25.87 20.02
N LYS A 378 -2.73 -26.93 19.57
CA LYS A 378 -3.34 -28.08 18.88
C LYS A 378 -4.29 -28.83 19.80
N ALA A 379 -3.88 -29.10 21.04
CA ALA A 379 -4.74 -29.74 22.03
C ALA A 379 -6.01 -28.91 22.30
N GLN A 380 -5.87 -27.58 22.41
CA GLN A 380 -7.02 -26.68 22.60
C GLN A 380 -7.97 -26.69 21.38
N VAL A 381 -7.43 -26.64 20.16
CA VAL A 381 -8.23 -26.73 18.92
C VAL A 381 -8.97 -28.06 18.82
N VAL A 382 -8.30 -29.17 19.12
CA VAL A 382 -8.89 -30.52 19.15
C VAL A 382 -10.05 -30.59 20.15
N LYS A 383 -9.83 -30.08 21.36
CA LYS A 383 -10.85 -30.04 22.41
C LYS A 383 -12.08 -29.26 21.98
N GLU A 384 -11.87 -28.06 21.44
CA GLU A 384 -12.96 -27.17 21.00
C GLU A 384 -13.77 -27.80 19.85
N ILE A 385 -13.10 -28.37 18.84
CA ILE A 385 -13.78 -29.05 17.72
C ILE A 385 -14.59 -30.25 18.20
N ALA A 386 -14.06 -31.02 19.15
CA ALA A 386 -14.76 -32.19 19.70
C ALA A 386 -16.04 -31.80 20.47
N SER A 387 -16.05 -30.64 21.12
CA SER A 387 -17.18 -30.13 21.90
C SER A 387 -18.22 -29.33 21.12
N LEU A 388 -18.00 -29.06 19.83
CA LEU A 388 -19.02 -28.40 19.01
C LEU A 388 -20.26 -29.29 18.91
N GLU A 389 -21.44 -28.68 18.82
CA GLU A 389 -22.72 -29.36 18.58
C GLU A 389 -23.25 -29.01 17.20
#